data_AF-A0A1C7NVJ2-F1
#
_entry.id   AF-A0A1C7NVJ2-F1
#
_cell.length_a   1.000
_cell.length_b   1.000
_cell.length_c   1.000
_cell.angle_alpha   90.00
_cell.angle_beta   90.00
_cell.angle_gamma   90.00
#
_symmetry.space_group_name_H-M   'P 1'
#
loop_
_entity.id
_entity.type
_entity.pdbx_description
1 polymer ?
#
loop_
_entity_poly.entity_id
_entity_poly.type
_entity_poly.pdbx_seq_one_letter_code
_entity_poly.pdbx_strand_id
1 'polypeptide(L)'
;MVAAEIQPLYRSFLKVVQRWPTDKVRPNRDLKQVLITRIEESFKKQEGLSIEKAERELKSLESLLENEFKEKYPLSERILSPASNPTYYSSLVSSIGNNKDQSKGLLSKLLG
;
A
#
# COMPACT_ATOMS: atom_id res chain seq x y z
N MET A 1 29.80 7.14 -13.25
CA MET A 1 29.19 7.75 -12.05
C MET A 1 27.72 7.33 -11.89
N VAL A 2 26.89 7.44 -12.93
CA VAL A 2 25.45 7.03 -12.92
C VAL A 2 25.18 5.64 -12.31
N ALA A 3 25.95 4.61 -12.69
CA ALA A 3 25.77 3.25 -12.16
C ALA A 3 26.00 3.12 -10.64
N ALA A 4 26.82 3.99 -10.04
CA ALA A 4 27.10 3.98 -8.61
C ALA A 4 25.92 4.51 -7.76
N GLU A 5 25.07 5.36 -8.34
CA GLU A 5 23.91 5.97 -7.67
C GLU A 5 22.65 5.09 -7.77
N ILE A 6 22.56 4.24 -8.81
CA ILE A 6 21.41 3.35 -9.04
C ILE A 6 21.25 2.32 -7.91
N GLN A 7 22.35 1.77 -7.39
CA GLN A 7 22.30 0.72 -6.36
C GLN A 7 21.79 1.22 -5.00
N PRO A 8 22.28 2.35 -4.45
CA PRO A 8 21.68 2.98 -3.28
C PRO A 8 20.20 3.31 -3.46
N LEU A 9 19.83 3.88 -4.62
CA LEU A 9 18.46 4.27 -4.90
C LEU A 9 17.52 3.05 -4.91
N TYR A 10 17.94 1.96 -5.56
CA TYR A 10 17.21 0.70 -5.56
C TYR A 10 16.96 0.17 -4.14
N ARG A 11 17.98 0.19 -3.28
CA ARG A 11 17.86 -0.23 -1.88
C ARG A 11 16.87 0.63 -1.10
N SER A 12 16.84 1.94 -1.34
CA SER A 12 15.86 2.83 -0.71
C SER A 12 14.44 2.50 -1.14
N PHE A 13 14.20 2.26 -2.43
CA PHE A 13 12.90 1.78 -2.92
C PHE A 13 12.47 0.47 -2.25
N LEU A 14 13.37 -0.51 -2.14
CA LEU A 14 13.06 -1.79 -1.48
C LEU A 14 12.63 -1.60 -0.01
N LYS A 15 13.29 -0.70 0.74
CA LYS A 15 12.93 -0.40 2.13
C LYS A 15 11.51 0.17 2.24
N VAL A 16 11.16 1.11 1.36
CA VAL A 16 9.82 1.73 1.34
C VAL A 16 8.75 0.71 0.98
N VAL A 17 8.98 -0.10 -0.05
CA VAL A 17 8.02 -1.12 -0.50
C VAL A 17 7.84 -2.23 0.52
N GLN A 18 8.90 -2.64 1.23
CA GLN A 18 8.80 -3.64 2.29
C GLN A 18 7.84 -3.19 3.40
N ARG A 19 7.88 -1.90 3.76
CA ARG A 19 6.99 -1.27 4.75
C ARG A 19 5.59 -0.99 4.23
N TRP A 20 5.36 -1.07 2.92
CA TRP A 20 4.07 -0.75 2.32
C TRP A 20 2.97 -1.68 2.86
N PRO A 21 1.78 -1.15 3.24
CA PRO A 21 0.70 -1.93 3.80
C PRO A 21 0.11 -2.91 2.77
N THR A 22 -0.32 -4.07 3.26
CA THR A 22 -1.06 -5.06 2.46
C THR A 22 -2.51 -4.64 2.31
N ASP A 23 -3.04 -4.72 1.09
CA ASP A 23 -4.44 -4.40 0.81
C ASP A 23 -5.35 -5.60 1.09
N LYS A 24 -6.13 -5.52 2.18
CA LYS A 24 -7.08 -6.58 2.55
C LYS A 24 -8.25 -6.71 1.58
N VAL A 25 -8.69 -5.62 0.93
CA VAL A 25 -9.82 -5.62 -0.01
C VAL A 25 -9.43 -6.13 -1.39
N ARG A 26 -8.15 -6.03 -1.77
CA ARG A 26 -7.65 -6.48 -3.09
C ARG A 26 -6.48 -7.46 -2.95
N PRO A 27 -6.71 -8.70 -2.47
CA PRO A 27 -5.64 -9.66 -2.17
C PRO A 27 -4.82 -10.09 -3.40
N ASN A 28 -5.42 -10.14 -4.58
CA ASN A 28 -4.76 -10.65 -5.79
C ASN A 28 -4.04 -9.54 -6.59
N ARG A 29 -4.22 -8.27 -6.21
CA ARG A 29 -3.68 -7.12 -6.94
C ARG A 29 -3.55 -5.93 -6.00
N ASP A 30 -2.71 -6.11 -4.97
CA ASP A 30 -2.38 -5.02 -4.07
C ASP A 30 -1.30 -4.11 -4.68
N LEU A 31 -1.25 -2.87 -4.19
CA LEU A 31 -0.28 -1.90 -4.67
C LEU A 31 1.15 -2.32 -4.35
N LYS A 32 1.36 -3.01 -3.22
CA LYS A 32 2.67 -3.51 -2.80
C LYS A 32 3.29 -4.42 -3.86
N GLN A 33 2.55 -5.40 -4.34
CA GLN A 33 3.00 -6.33 -5.37
C GLN A 33 3.31 -5.61 -6.68
N VAL A 34 2.46 -4.66 -7.08
CA VAL A 34 2.69 -3.85 -8.29
C VAL A 34 3.97 -3.02 -8.16
N LEU A 35 4.22 -2.42 -6.99
CA LEU A 35 5.44 -1.66 -6.74
C LEU A 35 6.70 -2.54 -6.82
N ILE A 36 6.69 -3.72 -6.19
CA ILE A 36 7.80 -4.69 -6.26
C ILE A 36 8.14 -4.99 -7.71
N THR A 37 7.15 -5.47 -8.48
CA THR A 37 7.34 -5.84 -9.88
C THR A 37 7.86 -4.66 -10.72
N ARG A 38 7.26 -3.48 -10.57
CA ARG A 38 7.69 -2.29 -11.32
C ARG A 38 9.14 -1.91 -11.00
N ILE A 39 9.51 -1.90 -9.72
CA ILE A 39 10.85 -1.51 -9.28
C ILE A 39 11.89 -2.52 -9.76
N GLU A 40 11.63 -3.81 -9.62
CA GLU A 40 12.52 -4.86 -10.14
C GLU A 40 12.72 -4.72 -11.65
N GLU A 41 11.65 -4.57 -12.43
CA GLU A 41 11.73 -4.41 -13.88
C GLU A 41 12.48 -3.13 -14.29
N SER A 42 12.18 -2.00 -13.63
CA SER A 42 12.78 -0.70 -13.98
C SER A 42 14.29 -0.69 -13.70
N PHE A 43 14.72 -1.23 -12.56
CA PHE A 43 16.12 -1.25 -12.16
C PHE A 43 16.93 -2.39 -12.79
N LYS A 44 16.27 -3.48 -13.24
CA LYS A 44 16.89 -4.54 -14.03
C LYS A 44 17.15 -4.12 -15.47
N LYS A 45 16.17 -3.49 -16.11
CA LYS A 45 16.30 -3.04 -17.51
C LYS A 45 17.18 -1.79 -17.63
N GLN A 46 17.08 -0.87 -16.66
CA GLN A 46 17.79 0.44 -16.63
C GLN A 46 17.56 1.35 -17.85
N GLU A 47 16.80 0.88 -18.84
CA GLU A 47 16.46 1.61 -20.06
C GLU A 47 15.50 2.75 -19.74
N GLY A 48 15.89 3.98 -20.06
CA GLY A 48 15.09 5.18 -19.77
C GLY A 48 15.00 5.54 -18.28
N LEU A 49 15.83 4.94 -17.41
CA LEU A 49 15.84 5.27 -15.99
C LEU A 49 16.50 6.65 -15.76
N SER A 50 15.67 7.65 -15.50
CA SER A 50 16.12 8.96 -15.01
C SER A 50 16.25 8.91 -13.48
N ILE A 51 17.47 9.15 -12.97
CA ILE A 51 17.75 9.17 -11.53
C ILE A 51 16.90 10.24 -10.83
N GLU A 52 16.88 11.46 -11.36
CA GLU A 52 16.11 12.58 -10.81
C GLU A 52 14.61 12.26 -10.72
N LYS A 53 14.05 11.61 -11.75
CA LYS A 53 12.65 11.15 -11.72
C LYS A 53 12.44 10.10 -10.65
N ALA A 54 13.34 9.12 -10.56
CA ALA A 54 13.25 8.04 -9.59
C ALA A 54 13.39 8.55 -8.13
N GLU A 55 14.23 9.56 -7.87
CA GLU A 55 14.31 10.21 -6.56
C GLU A 55 13.00 10.93 -6.17
N ARG A 56 12.38 11.65 -7.11
CA ARG A 56 11.05 12.26 -6.88
C ARG A 56 9.97 11.23 -6.59
N GLU A 57 9.99 10.11 -7.32
CA GLU A 57 9.05 9.00 -7.09
C GLU A 57 9.27 8.39 -5.70
N LEU A 58 10.52 8.15 -5.31
CA LEU A 58 10.86 7.62 -3.99
C LEU A 58 10.33 8.53 -2.87
N LYS A 59 10.62 9.84 -2.94
CA LYS A 59 10.12 10.82 -1.97
C LYS A 59 8.60 10.83 -1.89
N SER A 60 7.92 10.73 -3.04
CA SER A 60 6.46 10.69 -3.08
C SER A 60 5.91 9.44 -2.39
N LEU A 61 6.56 8.28 -2.59
CA LEU A 61 6.19 7.05 -1.90
C LEU A 61 6.42 7.17 -0.38
N GLU A 62 7.52 7.77 0.06
CA GLU A 62 7.77 8.02 1.48
C GLU A 62 6.70 8.93 2.10
N SER A 63 6.36 10.06 1.46
CA SER A 63 5.27 10.94 1.91
C SER A 63 3.92 10.23 2.04
N LEU A 64 3.60 9.33 1.09
CA LEU A 64 2.38 8.53 1.15
C LEU A 64 2.43 7.51 2.29
N LEU A 65 3.57 6.84 2.48
CA LEU A 65 3.74 5.83 3.52
C LEU A 65 3.61 6.43 4.93
N GLU A 66 4.15 7.62 5.14
CA GLU A 66 4.10 8.34 6.41
C GLU A 66 2.76 9.10 6.61
N ASN A 67 1.77 8.86 5.74
CA ASN A 67 0.45 9.48 5.78
C ASN A 67 0.48 11.02 5.78
N GLU A 68 1.51 11.65 5.21
CA GLU A 68 1.70 13.11 5.24
C GLU A 68 0.45 13.87 4.76
N PHE A 69 -0.17 13.41 3.68
CA PHE A 69 -1.35 14.06 3.11
C PHE A 69 -2.63 13.84 3.91
N LYS A 70 -2.74 12.74 4.65
CA LYS A 70 -3.87 12.51 5.56
C LYS A 70 -3.83 13.51 6.71
N GLU A 71 -2.64 13.73 7.27
CA GLU A 71 -2.44 14.69 8.38
C GLU A 71 -2.55 16.14 7.89
N LYS A 72 -2.01 16.42 6.69
CA LYS A 72 -2.06 17.76 6.09
C LYS A 72 -3.46 18.18 5.65
N TYR A 73 -4.28 17.22 5.20
CA TYR A 73 -5.63 17.46 4.70
C TYR A 73 -6.64 16.56 5.44
N PRO A 74 -6.91 16.84 6.73
CA PRO A 74 -7.81 16.00 7.52
C PRO A 74 -9.24 16.05 6.98
N LEU A 75 -9.87 14.87 6.93
CA LEU A 75 -11.28 14.75 6.54
C LEU A 75 -12.18 15.24 7.68
N SER A 76 -13.29 15.87 7.34
CA SER A 76 -14.28 16.26 8.35
C SER A 76 -15.00 15.05 8.93
N GLU A 77 -15.33 15.10 10.22
CA GLU A 77 -16.09 14.02 10.88
C GLU A 77 -17.43 13.74 10.20
N ARG A 78 -18.07 14.77 9.63
CA ARG A 78 -19.32 14.65 8.87
C ARG A 78 -19.20 13.73 7.66
N ILE A 79 -18.04 13.68 7.00
CA ILE A 79 -17.80 12.77 5.87
C ILE A 79 -17.71 11.32 6.37
N LEU A 80 -17.05 11.11 7.51
CA LEU A 80 -16.84 9.78 8.09
C LEU A 80 -18.05 9.26 8.90
N SER A 81 -18.98 10.15 9.24
CA SER A 81 -20.20 9.86 10.02
C SER A 81 -21.42 10.47 9.32
N PRO A 82 -21.92 9.86 8.23
CA PRO A 82 -23.05 10.41 7.48
C PRO A 82 -24.33 10.41 8.33
N ALA A 83 -25.18 11.43 8.15
CA ALA A 83 -26.38 11.63 8.97
C ALA A 83 -27.37 10.45 8.92
N SER A 84 -27.43 9.73 7.80
CA SER A 84 -28.28 8.56 7.63
C SER A 84 -27.79 7.31 8.39
N ASN A 85 -26.47 7.17 8.56
CA ASN A 85 -25.86 6.08 9.31
C ASN A 85 -24.47 6.50 9.84
N PRO A 86 -24.39 7.03 11.07
CA PRO A 86 -23.13 7.50 11.64
C PRO A 86 -22.05 6.41 11.76
N THR A 87 -22.43 5.13 11.78
CA THR A 87 -21.51 3.99 11.95
C THR A 87 -21.18 3.27 10.64
N TYR A 88 -21.55 3.84 9.49
CA TYR A 88 -21.45 3.17 8.20
C TYR A 88 -20.03 2.70 7.87
N TYR A 89 -19.05 3.62 7.87
CA TYR A 89 -17.69 3.29 7.47
C TYR A 89 -16.95 2.41 8.49
N SER A 90 -17.18 2.60 9.80
CA SER A 90 -16.59 1.74 10.83
C SER A 90 -17.12 0.30 10.74
N SER A 91 -18.43 0.14 10.49
CA SER A 91 -19.06 -1.17 10.26
C SER A 91 -18.54 -1.83 8.98
N LEU A 92 -18.39 -1.05 7.90
CA LEU A 92 -17.85 -1.52 6.63
C LEU A 92 -16.41 -2.03 6.77
N VAL A 93 -15.54 -1.27 7.42
CA VAL A 93 -14.14 -1.69 7.66
C VAL A 93 -14.09 -2.96 8.51
N SER A 94 -14.94 -3.06 9.54
CA SER A 94 -15.04 -4.24 10.41
C SER A 94 -15.47 -5.49 9.65
N SER A 95 -16.47 -5.39 8.78
CA SER A 95 -16.96 -6.53 7.99
C SER A 95 -15.93 -7.01 6.96
N ILE A 96 -15.20 -6.09 6.34
CA ILE A 96 -14.10 -6.41 5.43
C ILE A 96 -12.97 -7.18 6.14
N GLY A 97 -12.62 -6.77 7.37
CA GLY A 97 -11.60 -7.45 8.17
C GLY A 97 -11.97 -8.87 8.58
N ASN A 98 -13.24 -9.11 8.90
CA ASN A 98 -13.72 -10.37 9.47
C ASN A 98 -14.01 -11.47 8.43
N ASN A 99 -14.24 -11.12 7.16
CA ASN A 99 -14.74 -12.05 6.14
C ASN A 99 -13.74 -13.11 5.65
N LYS A 100 -12.44 -13.04 5.96
CA LYS A 100 -11.46 -14.06 5.52
C LYS A 100 -11.15 -15.16 6.54
N ASP A 101 -11.38 -14.91 7.84
CA ASP A 101 -11.06 -15.89 8.89
C ASP A 101 -12.22 -16.82 9.24
N GLN A 102 -13.47 -16.41 9.01
CA GLN A 102 -14.64 -17.20 9.42
C GLN A 102 -14.91 -18.41 8.52
N SER A 103 -14.65 -18.32 7.20
CA SER A 103 -14.97 -19.42 6.27
C SER A 103 -14.12 -20.67 6.47
N LYS A 104 -12.86 -20.51 6.89
CA LYS A 104 -11.96 -21.63 7.18
C LYS A 104 -12.22 -22.27 8.55
N GLY A 105 -12.69 -21.49 9.53
CA GLY A 105 -12.97 -21.97 10.90
C GLY A 105 -14.32 -22.68 11.07
N LEU A 106 -15.30 -22.39 10.22
CA LEU A 106 -16.60 -23.07 10.26
C LEU A 106 -16.55 -24.46 9.61
N LEU A 107 -15.81 -24.61 8.50
CA LEU A 107 -15.66 -25.91 7.83
C LEU A 107 -14.78 -26.89 8.63
N SER A 108 -13.76 -26.40 9.35
CA SER A 108 -12.93 -27.25 10.22
C SER A 108 -13.65 -27.74 11.47
N LYS A 109 -14.66 -27.01 11.96
CA LYS A 109 -15.48 -27.41 13.12
C LYS A 109 -16.60 -28.38 12.77
N LEU A 110 -16.94 -28.53 11.49
CA LEU A 110 -18.00 -29.44 11.01
C LEU A 110 -17.45 -30.77 10.47
N LEU A 111 -16.15 -30.85 10.21
CA LEU A 111 -15.47 -32.05 9.68
C LEU A 111 -14.47 -32.67 10.69
N GLY A 112 -14.54 -32.25 11.96
CA GLY A 112 -13.75 -32.77 13.07
C GLY A 112 -14.61 -33.54 14.06
#